data_AF-A0A285MQV5-F1
#
_entry.id   AF-A0A285MQV5-F1
#
_cell.length_a   1.000
_cell.length_b   1.000
_cell.length_c   1.000
_cell.angle_alpha   90.00
_cell.angle_beta   90.00
_cell.angle_gamma   90.00
#
_symmetry.space_group_name_H-M   'P 1'
#
loop_
_entity.id
_entity.type
_entity.pdbx_description
1 polymer ?
#
loop_
_entity_poly.entity_id
_entity_poly.type
_entity_poly.pdbx_seq_one_letter_code
_entity_poly.pdbx_strand_id
1 'polypeptide(L)'
;MKLRQIFRWQFYKYYYHKIRREKPLDYIFFDAKVFLMLLAIFLVGLFTLFPYSLKLEIPTIQSQIYILESILRIVSIFIGISFSFIILSFNIFYKYFGRYAFLDFFKIRSAKVCLTLLVTTILLLIYTISFLKETSNPIAYTNFLFIFSIVLSVVSFFSIFPFFIKLLRNSQNRKHISKLFDKIGGEDYVINNFLSRVKGDKASFYHKDPINLINEIGLSSIKEFDNNTFELINEKILSFFKDSVSEQLEKDEHIDLIGLYHNFMDLLSDFYELSLKERNEKFSKTIVNTRFSIEYEVLENSDNKIFSEFNDFKDEYRHWQLNFDVEKFFKKAVQYNEDEICELLINNYISFAGKSIVKLYPKGLEYSKNKHFEVIFGLGATFEPLKMFAKLADILFANERYSLGHLVFNAFQSMEYKIFELNTTSNTKCVIFSVLHNYKRDIYERYLDSPNSDYIGYADFPFKNGAHIREKVKCNSIYLGLLEIVDLLFSKNKLNNVVLNIVKAEMFLMAGKKDFNNILLDRTIEKLKKLSKQISKNDSDYKKDLYLKLEKYLSYIQESLKANKAPKELIEKVEKTLNTFNHNERFQKELDKKGFVSDERIT
;
A
#
# COMPACT_ATOMS: atom_id res chain seq x y z
N MET A 1 38.74 -43.00 -11.12
CA MET A 1 37.42 -43.23 -10.51
C MET A 1 36.41 -43.49 -11.64
N LYS A 2 35.75 -44.66 -11.70
CA LYS A 2 34.92 -45.04 -12.86
C LYS A 2 33.68 -44.13 -12.95
N LEU A 3 33.31 -43.66 -14.15
CA LEU A 3 32.17 -42.76 -14.42
C LEU A 3 30.87 -43.12 -13.64
N ARG A 4 30.64 -44.42 -13.47
CA ARG A 4 29.51 -45.01 -12.72
C ARG A 4 29.49 -44.65 -11.23
N GLN A 5 30.66 -44.48 -10.59
CA GLN A 5 30.78 -44.04 -9.20
C GLN A 5 30.48 -42.55 -9.04
N ILE A 6 30.89 -41.73 -10.03
CA ILE A 6 30.58 -40.29 -10.05
C ILE A 6 29.06 -40.08 -10.21
N PHE A 7 28.43 -40.82 -11.13
CA PHE A 7 26.97 -40.79 -11.31
C PHE A 7 26.22 -41.27 -10.07
N ARG A 8 26.65 -42.37 -9.44
CA ARG A 8 26.03 -42.82 -8.17
C ARG A 8 26.18 -41.77 -7.07
N TRP A 9 27.36 -41.19 -6.90
CA TRP A 9 27.60 -40.20 -5.87
C TRP A 9 26.77 -38.92 -6.10
N GLN A 10 26.70 -38.43 -7.35
CA GLN A 10 25.84 -37.30 -7.70
C GLN A 10 24.35 -37.63 -7.56
N PHE A 11 23.93 -38.86 -7.89
CA PHE A 11 22.56 -39.33 -7.70
C PHE A 11 22.18 -39.39 -6.22
N TYR A 12 23.01 -39.99 -5.36
CA TYR A 12 22.76 -40.02 -3.92
C TYR A 12 22.85 -38.64 -3.29
N LYS A 13 23.76 -37.78 -3.75
CA LYS A 13 23.83 -36.37 -3.30
C LYS A 13 22.55 -35.63 -3.68
N TYR A 14 22.06 -35.80 -4.91
CA TYR A 14 20.80 -35.24 -5.37
C TYR A 14 19.62 -35.75 -4.54
N TYR A 15 19.50 -37.06 -4.34
CA TYR A 15 18.42 -37.65 -3.53
C TYR A 15 18.52 -37.28 -2.05
N TYR A 16 19.72 -37.17 -1.49
CA TYR A 16 19.94 -36.71 -0.12
C TYR A 16 19.46 -35.28 0.06
N HIS A 17 19.85 -34.37 -0.83
CA HIS A 17 19.34 -32.99 -0.81
C HIS A 17 17.83 -32.93 -1.07
N LYS A 18 17.30 -33.78 -1.96
CA LYS A 18 15.86 -33.88 -2.23
C LYS A 18 15.07 -34.35 -0.99
N ILE A 19 15.49 -35.45 -0.35
CA ILE A 19 14.84 -35.99 0.87
C ILE A 19 14.96 -35.00 2.04
N ARG A 20 16.13 -34.36 2.19
CA ARG A 20 16.36 -33.34 3.22
C ARG A 20 15.43 -32.12 3.04
N ARG A 21 15.09 -31.78 1.79
CA ARG A 21 14.14 -30.70 1.46
C ARG A 21 12.68 -31.12 1.61
N GLU A 22 12.32 -32.30 1.11
CA GLU A 22 10.93 -32.79 1.12
C GLU A 22 10.45 -33.20 2.52
N LYS A 23 11.39 -33.49 3.44
CA LYS A 23 11.14 -33.90 4.84
C LYS A 23 9.92 -34.84 4.97
N PRO A 24 9.91 -36.00 4.26
CA PRO A 24 8.74 -36.88 4.24
C PRO A 24 8.33 -37.40 5.63
N LEU A 25 9.29 -37.48 6.56
CA LEU A 25 9.06 -37.88 7.94
C LEU A 25 8.21 -36.86 8.73
N ASP A 26 8.15 -35.59 8.29
CA ASP A 26 7.29 -34.58 8.90
C ASP A 26 5.80 -34.87 8.68
N TYR A 27 5.46 -35.75 7.73
CA TYR A 27 4.08 -36.16 7.42
C TYR A 27 3.66 -37.45 8.13
N ILE A 28 4.54 -38.07 8.92
CA ILE A 28 4.15 -39.20 9.78
C ILE A 28 3.22 -38.68 10.87
N PHE A 29 2.04 -39.32 11.00
CA PHE A 29 0.98 -38.98 11.96
C PHE A 29 1.33 -39.27 13.44
N PHE A 30 2.57 -39.66 13.71
CA PHE A 30 3.02 -40.25 14.96
C PHE A 30 4.19 -39.45 15.55
N ASP A 31 4.15 -39.17 16.85
CA ASP A 31 5.28 -38.56 17.58
C ASP A 31 6.17 -39.68 18.13
N ALA A 32 7.27 -39.95 17.43
CA ALA A 32 8.21 -41.01 17.79
C ALA A 32 8.83 -40.80 19.19
N LYS A 33 8.98 -39.56 19.67
CA LYS A 33 9.55 -39.30 21.00
C LYS A 33 8.57 -39.73 22.10
N VAL A 34 7.29 -39.41 21.93
CA VAL A 34 6.25 -39.82 22.88
C VAL A 34 6.10 -41.34 22.88
N PHE A 35 6.09 -41.98 21.71
CA PHE A 35 6.03 -43.43 21.65
C PHE A 35 7.22 -44.13 22.30
N LEU A 36 8.45 -43.69 21.99
CA LEU A 36 9.65 -44.25 22.62
C LEU A 36 9.64 -44.04 24.13
N MET A 37 9.13 -42.90 24.61
CA MET A 37 8.95 -42.64 26.04
C MET A 37 7.93 -43.62 26.66
N LEU A 38 6.78 -43.83 26.03
CA LEU A 38 5.78 -44.81 26.49
C LEU A 38 6.35 -46.24 26.52
N LEU A 39 7.12 -46.61 25.49
CA LEU A 39 7.79 -47.90 25.39
C LEU A 39 8.86 -48.06 26.47
N ALA A 40 9.65 -47.02 26.75
CA ALA A 40 10.62 -47.03 27.84
C ALA A 40 9.94 -47.15 29.21
N ILE A 41 8.85 -46.42 29.45
CA ILE A 41 8.05 -46.52 30.68
C ILE A 41 7.47 -47.94 30.84
N PHE A 42 6.97 -48.54 29.75
CA PHE A 42 6.50 -49.91 29.74
C PHE A 42 7.60 -50.91 30.09
N LEU A 43 8.79 -50.77 29.49
CA LEU A 43 9.93 -51.64 29.76
C LEU A 43 10.43 -51.51 31.20
N VAL A 44 10.56 -50.28 31.72
CA VAL A 44 10.95 -50.05 33.13
C VAL A 44 9.91 -50.64 34.07
N GLY A 45 8.62 -50.42 33.80
CA GLY A 45 7.53 -51.04 34.55
C GLY A 45 7.61 -52.57 34.53
N LEU A 46 7.90 -53.15 33.36
CA LEU A 46 8.07 -54.59 33.19
C LEU A 46 9.25 -55.12 34.01
N PHE A 47 10.43 -54.49 33.96
CA PHE A 47 11.61 -54.94 34.72
C PHE A 47 11.50 -54.71 36.23
N THR A 48 10.73 -53.73 36.68
CA THR A 48 10.57 -53.41 38.11
C THR A 48 9.49 -54.24 38.78
N LEU A 49 8.39 -54.53 38.07
CA LEU A 49 7.22 -55.22 38.61
C LEU A 49 7.18 -56.71 38.26
N PHE A 50 8.05 -57.17 37.36
CA PHE A 50 8.26 -58.59 37.07
C PHE A 50 9.69 -58.98 37.48
N PRO A 51 9.91 -60.06 38.26
CA PRO A 51 8.99 -61.15 38.61
C PRO A 51 8.25 -60.99 39.95
N TYR A 52 8.35 -59.84 40.61
CA TYR A 52 7.81 -59.65 41.96
C TYR A 52 6.28 -59.54 41.96
N SER A 53 5.59 -60.49 42.62
CA SER A 53 4.14 -60.42 42.81
C SER A 53 3.79 -59.24 43.73
N LEU A 54 3.12 -58.23 43.19
CA LEU A 54 2.52 -57.16 43.98
C LEU A 54 1.55 -57.75 45.02
N LYS A 55 1.74 -57.42 46.30
CA LYS A 55 0.82 -57.80 47.41
C LYS A 55 -0.46 -56.96 47.43
N LEU A 56 -1.03 -56.69 46.26
CA LEU A 56 -2.31 -56.02 46.12
C LEU A 56 -3.37 -57.10 45.89
N GLU A 57 -4.56 -56.94 46.48
CA GLU A 57 -5.71 -57.79 46.15
C GLU A 57 -6.20 -57.41 44.75
N ILE A 58 -5.74 -58.17 43.75
CA ILE A 58 -6.07 -57.94 42.35
C ILE A 58 -7.31 -58.78 42.00
N PRO A 59 -8.28 -58.25 41.23
CA PRO A 59 -9.48 -58.97 40.82
C PRO A 59 -9.17 -60.26 40.05
N THR A 60 -10.12 -61.20 40.02
CA THR A 60 -10.04 -62.41 39.19
C THR A 60 -9.91 -62.05 37.70
N ILE A 61 -9.30 -62.93 36.90
CA ILE A 61 -9.07 -62.70 35.45
C ILE A 61 -10.37 -62.32 34.72
N GLN A 62 -11.49 -62.98 35.03
CA GLN A 62 -12.79 -62.66 34.42
C GLN A 62 -13.24 -61.22 34.73
N SER A 63 -13.05 -60.77 35.98
CA SER A 63 -13.34 -59.39 36.38
C SER A 63 -12.36 -58.39 35.75
N GLN A 64 -11.08 -58.75 35.60
CA GLN A 64 -10.09 -57.90 34.91
C GLN A 64 -10.47 -57.68 33.44
N ILE A 65 -10.87 -58.74 32.73
CA ILE A 65 -11.31 -58.67 31.34
C ILE A 65 -12.56 -57.78 31.24
N TYR A 66 -13.55 -57.98 32.10
CA TYR A 66 -14.78 -57.16 32.10
C TYR A 66 -14.50 -55.66 32.32
N ILE A 67 -13.60 -55.33 33.26
CA ILE A 67 -13.20 -53.95 33.53
C ILE A 67 -12.46 -53.35 32.32
N LEU A 68 -11.51 -54.08 31.72
CA LEU A 68 -10.76 -53.58 30.57
C LEU A 68 -11.63 -53.45 29.31
N GLU A 69 -12.57 -54.36 29.07
CA GLU A 69 -13.54 -54.24 27.99
C GLU A 69 -14.45 -53.02 28.17
N SER A 70 -14.86 -52.73 29.42
CA SER A 70 -15.62 -51.51 29.74
C SER A 70 -14.81 -50.25 29.49
N ILE A 71 -13.53 -50.22 29.90
CA ILE A 71 -12.61 -49.10 29.62
C ILE A 71 -12.40 -48.94 28.11
N LEU A 72 -12.20 -50.03 27.37
CA LEU A 72 -12.03 -49.99 25.91
C LEU A 72 -13.25 -49.38 25.21
N ARG A 73 -14.47 -49.71 25.66
CA ARG A 73 -15.71 -49.10 25.13
C ARG A 73 -15.75 -47.59 25.40
N ILE A 74 -15.40 -47.15 26.61
CA ILE A 74 -15.36 -45.72 26.97
C ILE A 74 -14.30 -44.97 26.16
N VAL A 75 -13.08 -45.52 26.07
CA VAL A 75 -12.00 -44.95 25.25
C VAL A 75 -12.41 -44.87 23.78
N SER A 76 -13.14 -45.87 23.27
CA SER A 76 -13.63 -45.87 21.88
C SER A 76 -14.60 -44.72 21.60
N ILE A 77 -15.50 -44.40 22.53
CA ILE A 77 -16.38 -43.21 22.42
C ILE A 77 -15.55 -41.93 22.45
N PHE A 78 -14.53 -41.88 23.32
CA PHE A 78 -13.66 -40.71 23.45
C PHE A 78 -12.84 -40.42 22.18
N ILE A 79 -12.50 -41.44 21.39
CA ILE A 79 -11.87 -41.26 20.07
C ILE A 79 -12.80 -40.48 19.14
N GLY A 80 -14.10 -40.77 19.13
CA GLY A 80 -15.08 -40.06 18.31
C GLY A 80 -15.11 -38.56 18.65
N ILE A 81 -15.11 -38.23 19.95
CA ILE A 81 -15.02 -36.85 20.43
C ILE A 81 -13.69 -36.21 20.01
N SER A 82 -12.59 -36.94 20.20
CA SER A 82 -11.23 -36.49 19.86
C SER A 82 -11.09 -36.15 18.37
N PHE A 83 -11.60 -37.02 17.50
CA PHE A 83 -11.59 -36.82 16.06
C PHE A 83 -12.47 -35.64 15.65
N SER A 84 -13.63 -35.47 16.30
CA SER A 84 -14.51 -34.32 16.08
C SER A 84 -13.83 -33.00 16.45
N PHE A 85 -13.08 -32.94 17.55
CA PHE A 85 -12.29 -31.76 17.92
C PHE A 85 -11.13 -31.48 16.96
N ILE A 86 -10.47 -32.52 16.46
CA ILE A 86 -9.42 -32.37 15.44
C ILE A 86 -10.01 -31.83 14.14
N ILE A 87 -11.16 -32.36 13.68
CA ILE A 87 -11.88 -31.85 12.51
C ILE A 87 -12.31 -30.40 12.74
N LEU A 88 -12.86 -30.06 13.90
CA LEU A 88 -13.26 -28.69 14.23
C LEU A 88 -12.05 -27.75 14.20
N SER A 89 -10.94 -28.14 14.83
CA SER A 89 -9.69 -27.37 14.82
C SER A 89 -9.14 -27.22 13.40
N PHE A 90 -9.25 -28.26 12.58
CA PHE A 90 -8.87 -28.23 11.17
C PHE A 90 -9.76 -27.28 10.38
N ASN A 91 -11.09 -27.32 10.56
CA ASN A 91 -12.03 -26.45 9.89
C ASN A 91 -11.83 -24.98 10.27
N ILE A 92 -11.57 -24.69 11.55
CA ILE A 92 -11.21 -23.34 12.00
C ILE A 92 -9.91 -22.90 11.33
N PHE A 93 -8.88 -23.75 11.32
CA PHE A 93 -7.61 -23.43 10.68
C PHE A 93 -7.77 -23.23 9.17
N TYR A 94 -8.56 -24.07 8.52
CA TYR A 94 -8.84 -24.01 7.09
C TYR A 94 -9.61 -22.75 6.71
N LYS A 95 -10.58 -22.33 7.54
CA LYS A 95 -11.30 -21.08 7.34
C LYS A 95 -10.35 -19.89 7.24
N TYR A 96 -9.39 -19.79 8.16
CA TYR A 96 -8.46 -18.66 8.20
C TYR A 96 -7.27 -18.78 7.25
N PHE A 97 -6.80 -20.00 6.97
CA PHE A 97 -5.51 -20.20 6.28
C PHE A 97 -5.60 -21.03 4.99
N GLY A 98 -6.81 -21.46 4.58
CA GLY A 98 -7.04 -22.16 3.32
C GLY A 98 -6.10 -23.35 3.11
N ARG A 99 -5.44 -23.40 1.95
CA ARG A 99 -4.54 -24.51 1.58
C ARG A 99 -3.32 -24.64 2.50
N TYR A 100 -2.86 -23.54 3.11
CA TYR A 100 -1.77 -23.60 4.10
C TYR A 100 -2.15 -24.49 5.29
N ALA A 101 -3.44 -24.50 5.66
CA ALA A 101 -3.93 -25.36 6.72
C ALA A 101 -3.69 -26.85 6.40
N PHE A 102 -3.98 -27.28 5.17
CA PHE A 102 -3.74 -28.66 4.76
C PHE A 102 -2.25 -29.04 4.77
N LEU A 103 -1.36 -28.12 4.40
CA LEU A 103 0.08 -28.39 4.33
C LEU A 103 0.74 -28.52 5.71
N ASP A 104 0.31 -27.72 6.68
CA ASP A 104 1.02 -27.55 7.95
C ASP A 104 0.23 -28.03 9.20
N PHE A 105 -1.09 -28.27 9.12
CA PHE A 105 -1.87 -28.74 10.28
C PHE A 105 -1.38 -30.09 10.80
N PHE A 106 -1.07 -31.03 9.91
CA PHE A 106 -0.57 -32.34 10.30
C PHE A 106 0.87 -32.33 10.82
N LYS A 107 1.60 -31.21 10.65
CA LYS A 107 2.90 -31.00 11.29
C LYS A 107 2.76 -30.51 12.73
N ILE A 108 1.57 -30.11 13.17
CA ILE A 108 1.35 -29.64 14.54
C ILE A 108 1.61 -30.77 15.52
N ARG A 109 2.64 -30.60 16.34
CA ARG A 109 3.04 -31.59 17.34
C ARG A 109 1.89 -31.99 18.28
N SER A 110 1.07 -31.04 18.71
CA SER A 110 -0.08 -31.34 19.59
C SER A 110 -1.05 -32.36 18.97
N ALA A 111 -1.33 -32.27 17.67
CA ALA A 111 -2.19 -33.22 16.97
C ALA A 111 -1.56 -34.62 16.92
N LYS A 112 -0.26 -34.69 16.58
CA LYS A 112 0.50 -35.96 16.55
C LYS A 112 0.56 -36.61 17.92
N VAL A 113 0.76 -35.84 18.99
CA VAL A 113 0.81 -36.35 20.36
C VAL A 113 -0.55 -36.91 20.79
N CYS A 114 -1.65 -36.19 20.55
CA CYS A 114 -3.01 -36.71 20.83
C CYS A 114 -3.26 -38.04 20.13
N LEU A 115 -2.95 -38.10 18.84
CA LEU A 115 -3.19 -39.29 18.01
C LEU A 115 -2.30 -40.46 18.46
N THR A 116 -1.03 -40.19 18.80
CA THR A 116 -0.09 -41.19 19.31
C THR A 116 -0.59 -41.78 20.62
N LEU A 117 -0.96 -40.95 21.61
CA LEU A 117 -1.47 -41.40 22.92
C LEU A 117 -2.73 -42.27 22.77
N LEU A 118 -3.67 -41.86 21.91
CA LEU A 118 -4.89 -42.62 21.66
C LEU A 118 -4.60 -43.99 21.03
N VAL A 119 -3.83 -44.02 19.94
CA VAL A 119 -3.51 -45.27 19.22
C VAL A 119 -2.74 -46.23 20.13
N THR A 120 -1.76 -45.75 20.90
CA THR A 120 -0.98 -46.60 21.80
C THR A 120 -1.82 -47.20 22.92
N THR A 121 -2.75 -46.41 23.48
CA THR A 121 -3.63 -46.88 24.56
C THR A 121 -4.61 -47.95 24.07
N ILE A 122 -5.14 -47.80 22.86
CA ILE A 122 -6.01 -48.80 22.23
C ILE A 122 -5.25 -50.10 21.96
N LEU A 123 -4.07 -50.00 21.33
CA LEU A 123 -3.26 -51.18 21.01
C LEU A 123 -2.86 -51.94 22.27
N LEU A 124 -2.50 -51.22 23.34
CA LEU A 124 -2.21 -51.83 24.63
C LEU A 124 -3.45 -52.51 25.23
N LEU A 125 -4.62 -51.86 25.24
CA LEU A 125 -5.85 -52.45 25.78
C LEU A 125 -6.26 -53.72 25.02
N ILE A 126 -6.19 -53.70 23.68
CA ILE A 126 -6.50 -54.87 22.84
C ILE A 126 -5.50 -56.00 23.12
N TYR A 127 -4.21 -55.68 23.19
CA TYR A 127 -3.17 -56.65 23.52
C TYR A 127 -3.41 -57.28 24.90
N THR A 128 -3.64 -56.46 25.92
CA THR A 128 -3.87 -56.93 27.30
C THR A 128 -5.11 -57.81 27.39
N ILE A 129 -6.23 -57.42 26.76
CA ILE A 129 -7.47 -58.23 26.76
C ILE A 129 -7.25 -59.57 26.06
N SER A 130 -6.57 -59.56 24.91
CA SER A 130 -6.30 -60.79 24.13
C SER A 130 -5.42 -61.74 24.92
N PHE A 131 -4.35 -61.23 25.52
CA PHE A 131 -3.43 -62.02 26.35
C PHE A 131 -4.12 -62.59 27.60
N LEU A 132 -4.95 -61.80 28.30
CA LEU A 132 -5.69 -62.27 29.47
C LEU A 132 -6.71 -63.38 29.15
N LYS A 133 -7.30 -63.35 27.95
CA LYS A 133 -8.23 -64.40 27.49
C LYS A 133 -7.55 -65.73 27.21
N GLU A 134 -6.27 -65.72 26.84
CA GLU A 134 -5.49 -66.93 26.57
C GLU A 134 -4.89 -67.56 27.84
N THR A 135 -4.69 -66.77 28.90
CA THR A 135 -4.13 -67.26 30.17
C THR A 135 -5.18 -67.86 31.11
N SER A 136 -4.93 -69.07 31.61
CA SER A 136 -5.81 -69.77 32.54
C SER A 136 -5.65 -69.38 34.01
N ASN A 137 -4.47 -68.89 34.43
CA ASN A 137 -4.17 -68.46 35.81
C ASN A 137 -3.44 -67.12 35.84
N PRO A 138 -3.64 -66.28 36.89
CA PRO A 138 -3.02 -64.96 36.97
C PRO A 138 -1.53 -65.08 37.27
N ILE A 139 -0.70 -64.47 36.43
CA ILE A 139 0.77 -64.42 36.57
C ILE A 139 1.14 -62.97 36.95
N ALA A 140 2.32 -62.75 37.56
CA ALA A 140 2.81 -61.39 37.83
C ALA A 140 2.75 -60.47 36.59
N TYR A 141 2.98 -61.03 35.39
CA TYR A 141 2.87 -60.31 34.11
C TYR A 141 1.43 -59.91 33.75
N THR A 142 0.41 -60.76 33.99
CA THR A 142 -0.99 -60.41 33.71
C THR A 142 -1.46 -59.26 34.61
N ASN A 143 -1.05 -59.31 35.88
CA ASN A 143 -1.34 -58.28 36.87
C ASN A 143 -0.65 -56.94 36.52
N PHE A 144 0.61 -57.00 36.06
CA PHE A 144 1.31 -55.84 35.54
C PHE A 144 0.58 -55.22 34.33
N LEU A 145 0.24 -56.02 33.32
CA LEU A 145 -0.45 -55.54 32.12
C LEU A 145 -1.80 -54.90 32.46
N PHE A 146 -2.56 -55.49 33.38
CA PHE A 146 -3.84 -54.96 33.84
C PHE A 146 -3.68 -53.58 34.49
N ILE A 147 -2.78 -53.45 35.48
CA ILE A 147 -2.52 -52.19 36.18
C ILE A 147 -1.98 -51.13 35.21
N PHE A 148 -1.01 -51.50 34.37
CA PHE A 148 -0.41 -50.60 33.41
C PHE A 148 -1.43 -50.08 32.39
N SER A 149 -2.34 -50.95 31.92
CA SER A 149 -3.40 -50.57 30.98
C SER A 149 -4.40 -49.59 31.60
N ILE A 150 -4.77 -49.78 32.87
CA ILE A 150 -5.64 -48.84 33.60
C ILE A 150 -4.94 -47.49 33.79
N VAL A 151 -3.71 -47.51 34.30
CA VAL A 151 -2.93 -46.28 34.55
C VAL A 151 -2.71 -45.50 33.25
N LEU A 152 -2.31 -46.17 32.17
CA LEU A 152 -2.11 -45.52 30.87
C LEU A 152 -3.42 -44.95 30.32
N SER A 153 -4.55 -45.64 30.50
CA SER A 153 -5.86 -45.15 30.04
C SER A 153 -6.27 -43.88 30.79
N VAL A 154 -6.11 -43.85 32.12
CA VAL A 154 -6.39 -42.67 32.95
C VAL A 154 -5.46 -41.51 32.58
N VAL A 155 -4.16 -41.76 32.51
CA VAL A 155 -3.16 -40.73 32.15
C VAL A 155 -3.42 -40.19 30.74
N SER A 156 -3.75 -41.05 29.78
CA SER A 156 -4.06 -40.64 28.41
C SER A 156 -5.31 -39.75 28.38
N PHE A 157 -6.38 -40.13 29.09
CA PHE A 157 -7.61 -39.35 29.15
C PHE A 157 -7.35 -37.92 29.66
N PHE A 158 -6.66 -37.77 30.79
CA PHE A 158 -6.34 -36.44 31.33
C PHE A 158 -5.32 -35.67 30.48
N SER A 159 -4.39 -36.34 29.82
CA SER A 159 -3.37 -35.69 28.99
C SER A 159 -3.95 -35.11 27.70
N ILE A 160 -4.99 -35.72 27.14
CA ILE A 160 -5.56 -35.32 25.84
C ILE A 160 -6.24 -33.93 25.89
N PHE A 161 -6.93 -33.59 26.98
CA PHE A 161 -7.64 -32.30 27.10
C PHE A 161 -6.72 -31.07 26.98
N PRO A 162 -5.59 -30.97 27.72
CA PRO A 162 -4.61 -29.91 27.52
C PRO A 162 -4.09 -29.80 26.08
N PHE A 163 -3.90 -30.94 25.40
CA PHE A 163 -3.45 -30.92 24.01
C PHE A 163 -4.55 -30.48 23.03
N PHE A 164 -5.83 -30.73 23.30
CA PHE A 164 -6.94 -30.15 22.51
C PHE A 164 -7.03 -28.64 22.66
N ILE A 165 -6.95 -28.11 23.89
CA ILE A 165 -6.92 -26.67 24.11
C ILE A 165 -5.73 -26.04 23.37
N LYS A 166 -4.56 -26.68 23.43
CA LYS A 166 -3.37 -26.25 22.70
C LYS A 166 -3.53 -26.35 21.19
N LEU A 167 -4.21 -27.37 20.67
CA LEU A 167 -4.50 -27.53 19.24
C LEU A 167 -5.44 -26.43 18.74
N LEU A 168 -6.54 -26.18 19.44
CA LEU A 168 -7.49 -25.11 19.14
C LEU A 168 -6.80 -23.74 19.18
N ARG A 169 -6.04 -23.44 20.23
CA ARG A 169 -5.28 -22.20 20.33
C ARG A 169 -4.25 -22.06 19.19
N ASN A 170 -3.59 -23.14 18.80
CA ASN A 170 -2.65 -23.14 17.68
C ASN A 170 -3.36 -22.97 16.32
N SER A 171 -4.57 -23.50 16.15
CA SER A 171 -5.36 -23.34 14.93
C SER A 171 -5.85 -21.90 14.73
N GLN A 172 -6.00 -21.14 15.81
CA GLN A 172 -6.36 -19.72 15.76
C GLN A 172 -5.14 -18.79 15.76
N ASN A 173 -3.92 -19.35 15.84
CA ASN A 173 -2.72 -18.55 16.05
C ASN A 173 -2.26 -17.88 14.76
N ARG A 174 -2.45 -16.57 14.67
CA ARG A 174 -2.02 -15.77 13.51
C ARG A 174 -0.50 -15.69 13.32
N LYS A 175 0.33 -16.14 14.27
CA LYS A 175 1.80 -16.29 14.08
C LYS A 175 2.18 -17.20 12.91
N HIS A 176 1.26 -18.02 12.43
CA HIS A 176 1.47 -18.80 11.21
C HIS A 176 1.66 -17.94 9.96
N ILE A 177 1.11 -16.73 9.92
CA ILE A 177 1.31 -15.77 8.82
C ILE A 177 2.77 -15.33 8.78
N SER A 178 3.35 -14.97 9.93
CA SER A 178 4.77 -14.60 10.00
C SER A 178 5.69 -15.69 9.44
N LYS A 179 5.38 -16.98 9.70
CA LYS A 179 6.14 -18.11 9.17
C LYS A 179 6.05 -18.23 7.65
N LEU A 180 5.01 -17.72 7.00
CA LEU A 180 4.93 -17.69 5.54
C LEU A 180 5.95 -16.69 4.97
N PHE A 181 6.11 -15.53 5.61
CA PHE A 181 7.12 -14.55 5.22
C PHE A 181 8.54 -15.10 5.42
N ASP A 182 8.81 -15.76 6.55
CA ASP A 182 10.11 -16.41 6.81
C ASP A 182 10.46 -17.45 5.73
N LYS A 183 9.46 -18.08 5.08
CA LYS A 183 9.70 -19.05 3.99
C LYS A 183 10.08 -18.37 2.67
N ILE A 184 9.71 -17.11 2.44
CA ILE A 184 10.04 -16.37 1.21
C ILE A 184 11.55 -16.13 1.13
N GLY A 185 12.18 -15.73 2.24
CA GLY A 185 13.62 -15.44 2.30
C GLY A 185 14.53 -16.68 2.38
N GLY A 186 13.98 -17.90 2.46
CA GLY A 186 14.76 -19.12 2.61
C GLY A 186 15.39 -19.60 1.29
N GLU A 187 16.62 -20.12 1.36
CA GLU A 187 17.32 -20.75 0.22
C GLU A 187 16.46 -21.79 -0.52
N ASP A 188 15.65 -22.55 0.23
CA ASP A 188 14.76 -23.56 -0.32
C ASP A 188 13.69 -22.96 -1.26
N TYR A 189 13.18 -21.76 -0.99
CA TYR A 189 12.21 -21.10 -1.87
C TYR A 189 12.86 -20.69 -3.19
N VAL A 190 14.01 -20.01 -3.13
CA VAL A 190 14.76 -19.56 -4.31
C VAL A 190 15.10 -20.74 -5.22
N ILE A 191 15.61 -21.84 -4.64
CA ILE A 191 16.00 -23.03 -5.39
C ILE A 191 14.77 -23.75 -5.97
N ASN A 192 13.66 -23.83 -5.23
CA ASN A 192 12.45 -24.47 -5.73
C ASN A 192 11.79 -23.65 -6.85
N ASN A 193 11.81 -22.32 -6.78
CA ASN A 193 11.34 -21.42 -7.84
C ASN A 193 12.21 -21.57 -9.10
N PHE A 194 13.54 -21.63 -8.95
CA PHE A 194 14.44 -21.88 -10.07
C PHE A 194 14.16 -23.25 -10.72
N LEU A 195 14.06 -24.31 -9.91
CA LEU A 195 13.80 -25.66 -10.40
C LEU A 195 12.43 -25.80 -11.08
N SER A 196 11.40 -25.11 -10.60
CA SER A 196 10.07 -25.14 -11.22
C SER A 196 10.06 -24.47 -12.59
N ARG A 197 10.80 -23.36 -12.75
CA ARG A 197 11.01 -22.69 -14.05
C ARG A 197 11.75 -23.58 -15.05
N VAL A 198 12.83 -24.24 -14.61
CA VAL A 198 13.66 -25.11 -15.46
C VAL A 198 12.94 -26.41 -15.84
N LYS A 199 12.16 -27.00 -14.93
CA LYS A 199 11.48 -28.30 -15.17
C LYS A 199 10.12 -28.17 -15.85
N GLY A 200 9.60 -26.95 -16.03
CA GLY A 200 8.24 -26.70 -16.54
C GLY A 200 7.11 -27.11 -15.59
N ASP A 201 7.44 -27.56 -14.37
CA ASP A 201 6.47 -27.99 -13.36
C ASP A 201 6.05 -26.82 -12.47
N LYS A 202 5.48 -25.79 -13.10
CA LYS A 202 5.01 -24.58 -12.41
C LYS A 202 3.83 -24.87 -11.48
N ALA A 203 3.00 -25.85 -11.82
CA ALA A 203 1.79 -26.19 -11.07
C ALA A 203 2.10 -26.80 -9.69
N SER A 204 3.10 -27.69 -9.57
CA SER A 204 3.43 -28.29 -8.27
C SER A 204 4.09 -27.30 -7.31
N PHE A 205 4.84 -26.32 -7.82
CA PHE A 205 5.40 -25.22 -7.05
C PHE A 205 4.34 -24.21 -6.61
N TYR A 206 3.40 -23.87 -7.50
CA TYR A 206 2.32 -22.92 -7.23
C TYR A 206 1.53 -23.26 -5.95
N HIS A 207 1.25 -24.53 -5.71
CA HIS A 207 0.50 -24.98 -4.53
C HIS A 207 1.23 -24.83 -3.18
N LYS A 208 2.56 -24.66 -3.20
CA LYS A 208 3.39 -24.54 -1.99
C LYS A 208 4.05 -23.17 -1.86
N ASP A 209 3.84 -22.30 -2.84
CA ASP A 209 4.43 -20.98 -2.91
C ASP A 209 3.87 -20.09 -1.77
N PRO A 210 4.73 -19.62 -0.83
CA PRO A 210 4.31 -18.76 0.26
C PRO A 210 3.62 -17.47 -0.22
N ILE A 211 4.00 -16.90 -1.37
CA ILE A 211 3.36 -15.69 -1.92
C ILE A 211 1.90 -15.97 -2.28
N ASN A 212 1.64 -17.06 -3.01
CA ASN A 212 0.27 -17.44 -3.38
C ASN A 212 -0.58 -17.80 -2.15
N LEU A 213 0.02 -18.45 -1.15
CA LEU A 213 -0.68 -18.74 0.10
C LEU A 213 -1.03 -17.45 0.85
N ILE A 214 -0.13 -16.48 0.91
CA ILE A 214 -0.44 -15.15 1.47
C ILE A 214 -1.56 -14.47 0.67
N ASN A 215 -1.55 -14.58 -0.66
CA ASN A 215 -2.63 -14.04 -1.50
C ASN A 215 -3.99 -14.63 -1.12
N GLU A 216 -4.09 -15.96 -1.07
CA GLU A 216 -5.34 -16.64 -0.74
C GLU A 216 -5.87 -16.28 0.65
N ILE A 217 -4.98 -16.20 1.64
CA ILE A 217 -5.33 -15.79 3.00
C ILE A 217 -5.80 -14.33 3.01
N GLY A 218 -5.08 -13.44 2.34
CA GLY A 218 -5.45 -12.03 2.21
C GLY A 218 -6.81 -11.85 1.55
N LEU A 219 -7.04 -12.46 0.39
CA LEU A 219 -8.31 -12.40 -0.32
C LEU A 219 -9.47 -12.99 0.50
N SER A 220 -9.24 -14.10 1.21
CA SER A 220 -10.24 -14.69 2.12
C SER A 220 -10.55 -13.74 3.27
N SER A 221 -9.53 -13.12 3.87
CA SER A 221 -9.70 -12.16 4.97
C SER A 221 -10.49 -10.91 4.55
N ILE A 222 -10.36 -10.48 3.28
CA ILE A 222 -11.17 -9.39 2.73
C ILE A 222 -12.65 -9.80 2.66
N LYS A 223 -12.94 -10.96 2.07
CA LYS A 223 -14.33 -11.47 1.94
C LYS A 223 -15.00 -11.72 3.28
N GLU A 224 -14.24 -12.20 4.27
CA GLU A 224 -14.75 -12.48 5.60
C GLU A 224 -14.71 -11.26 6.54
N PHE A 225 -14.23 -10.10 6.06
CA PHE A 225 -14.04 -8.89 6.86
C PHE A 225 -13.16 -9.10 8.11
N ASP A 226 -12.16 -10.01 8.05
CA ASP A 226 -11.21 -10.26 9.14
C ASP A 226 -10.09 -9.21 9.16
N ASN A 227 -10.39 -8.08 9.78
CA ASN A 227 -9.48 -6.93 9.87
C ASN A 227 -8.10 -7.27 10.40
N ASN A 228 -8.03 -8.08 11.45
CA ASN A 228 -6.77 -8.32 12.14
C ASN A 228 -5.82 -9.21 11.31
N THR A 229 -6.38 -10.18 10.58
CA THR A 229 -5.58 -11.02 9.68
C THR A 229 -5.05 -10.20 8.51
N PHE A 230 -5.90 -9.34 7.95
CA PHE A 230 -5.52 -8.48 6.83
C PHE A 230 -4.47 -7.42 7.21
N GLU A 231 -4.64 -6.77 8.37
CA GLU A 231 -3.68 -5.81 8.92
C GLU A 231 -2.32 -6.48 9.16
N LEU A 232 -2.31 -7.67 9.78
CA LEU A 232 -1.07 -8.41 10.03
C LEU A 232 -0.34 -8.76 8.73
N ILE A 233 -1.07 -9.15 7.67
CA ILE A 233 -0.46 -9.42 6.36
C ILE A 233 0.20 -8.15 5.81
N ASN A 234 -0.50 -7.01 5.81
CA ASN A 234 0.02 -5.75 5.28
C ASN A 234 1.25 -5.25 6.07
N GLU A 235 1.18 -5.30 7.40
CA GLU A 235 2.33 -4.96 8.26
C GLU A 235 3.53 -5.88 7.98
N LYS A 236 3.27 -7.17 7.73
CA LYS A 236 4.32 -8.13 7.40
C LYS A 236 4.90 -7.95 6.01
N ILE A 237 4.11 -7.58 5.00
CA ILE A 237 4.62 -7.20 3.68
C ILE A 237 5.63 -6.05 3.83
N LEU A 238 5.25 -4.99 4.54
CA LEU A 238 6.11 -3.82 4.69
C LEU A 238 7.37 -4.11 5.51
N SER A 239 7.23 -4.72 6.69
CA SER A 239 8.38 -5.04 7.54
C SER A 239 9.33 -6.02 6.87
N PHE A 240 8.81 -7.09 6.25
CA PHE A 240 9.65 -8.07 5.55
C PHE A 240 10.41 -7.44 4.37
N PHE A 241 9.76 -6.54 3.61
CA PHE A 241 10.45 -5.82 2.54
C PHE A 241 11.60 -4.97 3.10
N LYS A 242 11.35 -4.15 4.13
CA LYS A 242 12.37 -3.31 4.78
C LYS A 242 13.53 -4.11 5.35
N ASP A 243 13.23 -5.21 6.03
CA ASP A 243 14.23 -6.11 6.60
C ASP A 243 15.08 -6.70 5.47
N SER A 244 14.46 -7.16 4.37
CA SER A 244 15.17 -7.71 3.21
C SER A 244 16.08 -6.68 2.53
N VAL A 245 15.63 -5.43 2.40
CA VAL A 245 16.46 -4.33 1.89
C VAL A 245 17.67 -4.13 2.80
N SER A 246 17.44 -4.03 4.11
CA SER A 246 18.51 -3.80 5.09
C SER A 246 19.53 -4.94 5.12
N GLU A 247 19.08 -6.20 5.10
CA GLU A 247 19.95 -7.36 5.11
C GLU A 247 20.82 -7.45 3.86
N GLN A 248 20.26 -7.14 2.68
CA GLN A 248 21.04 -7.16 1.45
C GLN A 248 22.09 -6.04 1.40
N LEU A 249 21.83 -4.90 2.04
CA LEU A 249 22.82 -3.83 2.21
C LEU A 249 23.99 -4.24 3.13
N GLU A 250 23.73 -5.08 4.14
CA GLU A 250 24.72 -5.44 5.17
C GLU A 250 25.50 -6.72 4.86
N LYS A 251 24.87 -7.73 4.24
CA LYS A 251 25.39 -9.12 4.24
C LYS A 251 25.72 -9.69 2.85
N ASP A 252 25.50 -8.94 1.77
CA ASP A 252 25.71 -9.39 0.38
C ASP A 252 24.96 -10.71 0.07
N GLU A 253 23.80 -10.92 0.72
CA GLU A 253 22.94 -12.08 0.51
C GLU A 253 22.10 -11.93 -0.76
N HIS A 254 21.90 -13.04 -1.50
CA HIS A 254 21.12 -13.06 -2.74
C HIS A 254 19.60 -13.19 -2.48
N ILE A 255 18.96 -12.14 -1.96
CA ILE A 255 17.50 -11.98 -2.03
C ILE A 255 17.16 -11.30 -3.38
N ASP A 256 16.24 -11.89 -4.14
CA ASP A 256 15.71 -11.26 -5.36
C ASP A 256 14.70 -10.15 -4.98
N LEU A 257 15.22 -8.97 -4.60
CA LEU A 257 14.40 -7.82 -4.17
C LEU A 257 13.45 -7.31 -5.26
N ILE A 258 13.86 -7.38 -6.52
CA ILE A 258 13.03 -6.95 -7.66
C ILE A 258 11.85 -7.90 -7.82
N GLY A 259 12.12 -9.21 -7.83
CA GLY A 259 11.07 -10.23 -7.84
C GLY A 259 10.14 -10.11 -6.64
N LEU A 260 10.69 -9.85 -5.44
CA LEU A 260 9.90 -9.64 -4.23
C LEU A 260 9.00 -8.40 -4.33
N TYR A 261 9.54 -7.28 -4.81
CA TYR A 261 8.79 -6.05 -5.04
C TYR A 261 7.60 -6.31 -5.97
N HIS A 262 7.83 -6.92 -7.15
CA HIS A 262 6.76 -7.20 -8.10
C HIS A 262 5.70 -8.15 -7.52
N ASN A 263 6.11 -9.21 -6.83
CA ASN A 263 5.19 -10.13 -6.16
C ASN A 263 4.31 -9.38 -5.13
N PHE A 264 4.89 -8.47 -4.34
CA PHE A 264 4.12 -7.68 -3.39
C PHE A 264 3.19 -6.66 -4.07
N MET A 265 3.58 -6.09 -5.22
CA MET A 265 2.70 -5.22 -6.01
C MET A 265 1.52 -5.97 -6.62
N ASP A 266 1.73 -7.20 -7.06
CA ASP A 266 0.66 -8.07 -7.55
C ASP A 266 -0.31 -8.42 -6.42
N LEU A 267 0.20 -8.82 -5.25
CA LEU A 267 -0.63 -9.09 -4.06
C LEU A 267 -1.49 -7.88 -3.67
N LEU A 268 -0.87 -6.70 -3.55
CA LEU A 268 -1.58 -5.48 -3.18
C LEU A 268 -2.61 -5.09 -4.25
N SER A 269 -2.33 -5.34 -5.53
CA SER A 269 -3.28 -5.10 -6.63
C SER A 269 -4.51 -6.01 -6.54
N ASP A 270 -4.31 -7.30 -6.26
CA ASP A 270 -5.37 -8.28 -6.09
C ASP A 270 -6.24 -7.93 -4.86
N PHE A 271 -5.59 -7.60 -3.74
CA PHE A 271 -6.27 -7.16 -2.53
C PHE A 271 -7.10 -5.91 -2.78
N TYR A 272 -6.55 -4.93 -3.51
CA TYR A 272 -7.22 -3.67 -3.77
C TYR A 272 -8.47 -3.84 -4.64
N GLU A 273 -8.37 -4.67 -5.69
CA GLU A 273 -9.53 -4.94 -6.54
C GLU A 273 -10.68 -5.58 -5.75
N LEU A 274 -10.36 -6.55 -4.90
CA LEU A 274 -11.36 -7.21 -4.09
C LEU A 274 -11.90 -6.28 -2.98
N SER A 275 -11.06 -5.46 -2.35
CA SER A 275 -11.50 -4.55 -1.29
C SER A 275 -12.47 -3.49 -1.81
N LEU A 276 -12.23 -2.95 -3.00
CA LEU A 276 -13.16 -2.03 -3.66
C LEU A 276 -14.48 -2.75 -4.02
N LYS A 277 -14.39 -3.98 -4.54
CA LYS A 277 -15.59 -4.78 -4.87
C LYS A 277 -16.47 -5.06 -3.66
N GLU A 278 -15.86 -5.37 -2.51
CA GLU A 278 -16.55 -5.59 -1.24
C GLU A 278 -16.90 -4.28 -0.50
N ARG A 279 -16.58 -3.11 -1.08
CA ARG A 279 -16.79 -1.77 -0.50
C ARG A 279 -16.20 -1.64 0.90
N ASN A 280 -15.03 -2.24 1.12
CA ASN A 280 -14.29 -2.12 2.36
C ASN A 280 -13.25 -1.02 2.21
N GLU A 281 -13.67 0.19 2.56
CA GLU A 281 -12.85 1.40 2.49
C GLU A 281 -11.61 1.29 3.40
N LYS A 282 -11.76 0.73 4.62
CA LYS A 282 -10.63 0.55 5.55
C LYS A 282 -9.51 -0.29 4.93
N PHE A 283 -9.85 -1.42 4.31
CA PHE A 283 -8.86 -2.26 3.62
C PHE A 283 -8.25 -1.55 2.43
N SER A 284 -9.06 -0.87 1.63
CA SER A 284 -8.58 -0.08 0.50
C SER A 284 -7.58 0.99 0.93
N LYS A 285 -7.84 1.71 2.04
CA LYS A 285 -6.93 2.69 2.63
C LYS A 285 -5.62 2.04 3.11
N THR A 286 -5.70 0.90 3.82
CA THR A 286 -4.51 0.15 4.27
C THR A 286 -3.63 -0.28 3.09
N ILE A 287 -4.23 -0.82 2.03
CA ILE A 287 -3.49 -1.30 0.84
C ILE A 287 -2.76 -0.15 0.15
N VAL A 288 -3.46 0.97 -0.08
CA VAL A 288 -2.87 2.17 -0.69
C VAL A 288 -1.68 2.67 0.14
N ASN A 289 -1.83 2.76 1.47
CA ASN A 289 -0.75 3.21 2.35
C ASN A 289 0.45 2.24 2.33
N THR A 290 0.22 0.93 2.36
CA THR A 290 1.28 -0.08 2.25
C THR A 290 2.02 0.05 0.92
N ARG A 291 1.29 0.20 -0.19
CA ARG A 291 1.85 0.37 -1.55
C ARG A 291 2.81 1.56 -1.63
N PHE A 292 2.40 2.72 -1.12
CA PHE A 292 3.24 3.91 -1.07
C PHE A 292 4.42 3.73 -0.12
N SER A 293 4.23 3.06 1.01
CA SER A 293 5.31 2.82 1.99
C SER A 293 6.44 1.97 1.41
N ILE A 294 6.12 0.95 0.62
CA ILE A 294 7.12 0.15 -0.12
C ILE A 294 7.82 1.03 -1.16
N GLU A 295 7.08 1.85 -1.92
CA GLU A 295 7.70 2.72 -2.93
C GLU A 295 8.63 3.77 -2.31
N TYR A 296 8.28 4.32 -1.14
CA TYR A 296 9.18 5.19 -0.39
C TYR A 296 10.47 4.48 0.00
N GLU A 297 10.39 3.22 0.44
CA GLU A 297 11.58 2.44 0.77
C GLU A 297 12.49 2.27 -0.46
N VAL A 298 11.92 1.98 -1.63
CA VAL A 298 12.68 1.91 -2.89
C VAL A 298 13.29 3.27 -3.26
N LEU A 299 12.52 4.35 -3.12
CA LEU A 299 12.99 5.71 -3.43
C LEU A 299 14.14 6.17 -2.53
N GLU A 300 14.05 5.94 -1.22
CA GLU A 300 15.09 6.34 -0.27
C GLU A 300 16.42 5.61 -0.54
N ASN A 301 16.33 4.35 -0.99
CA ASN A 301 17.48 3.51 -1.32
C ASN A 301 17.87 3.51 -2.81
N SER A 302 17.27 4.40 -3.63
CA SER A 302 17.45 4.43 -5.10
C SER A 302 18.89 4.66 -5.58
N ASP A 303 19.75 5.28 -4.76
CA ASP A 303 21.18 5.47 -5.06
C ASP A 303 21.97 4.14 -4.99
N ASN A 304 21.39 3.08 -4.43
CA ASN A 304 22.05 1.78 -4.35
C ASN A 304 21.97 1.05 -5.68
N LYS A 305 23.08 0.42 -6.08
CA LYS A 305 23.22 -0.36 -7.30
C LYS A 305 22.15 -1.46 -7.44
N ILE A 306 21.67 -2.04 -6.35
CA ILE A 306 20.60 -3.06 -6.38
C ILE A 306 19.28 -2.49 -6.91
N PHE A 307 18.95 -1.24 -6.56
CA PHE A 307 17.74 -0.57 -7.04
C PHE A 307 17.93 0.09 -8.41
N SER A 308 19.16 0.20 -8.91
CA SER A 308 19.42 0.64 -10.29
C SER A 308 18.90 -0.36 -11.34
N GLU A 309 18.62 -1.60 -10.93
CA GLU A 309 18.07 -2.67 -11.76
C GLU A 309 16.52 -2.68 -11.81
N PHE A 310 15.83 -1.80 -11.08
CA PHE A 310 14.36 -1.70 -11.09
C PHE A 310 13.75 -1.22 -12.43
N ASN A 311 14.56 -1.02 -13.46
CA ASN A 311 14.13 -0.62 -14.80
C ASN A 311 14.56 -1.65 -15.84
N ASP A 312 13.62 -2.11 -16.67
CA ASP A 312 13.87 -2.86 -17.90
C ASP A 312 14.75 -2.08 -18.92
N PHE A 313 15.00 -0.79 -18.67
CA PHE A 313 15.70 0.15 -19.55
C PHE A 313 16.98 0.73 -18.95
N LYS A 314 17.93 -0.09 -18.47
CA LYS A 314 19.35 0.27 -18.20
C LYS A 314 19.69 1.55 -17.39
N ASP A 315 18.71 2.27 -16.88
CA ASP A 315 18.84 3.57 -16.22
C ASP A 315 18.24 3.49 -14.81
N GLU A 316 18.82 4.29 -13.91
CA GLU A 316 18.43 4.55 -12.51
C GLU A 316 16.91 4.50 -12.24
N TYR A 317 16.52 4.17 -11.01
CA TYR A 317 15.11 4.10 -10.60
C TYR A 317 14.30 5.38 -10.94
N ARG A 318 13.21 5.22 -11.71
CA ARG A 318 12.33 6.33 -12.17
C ARG A 318 10.90 6.25 -11.67
N HIS A 319 10.61 5.44 -10.64
CA HIS A 319 9.27 5.32 -10.04
C HIS A 319 8.11 5.12 -11.05
N TRP A 320 8.41 4.59 -12.26
CA TRP A 320 7.46 4.40 -13.35
C TRP A 320 6.37 3.41 -13.00
N GLN A 321 6.75 2.34 -12.29
CA GLN A 321 5.82 1.32 -11.85
C GLN A 321 4.75 1.92 -10.94
N LEU A 322 5.13 2.73 -9.93
CA LEU A 322 4.13 3.44 -9.10
C LEU A 322 3.26 4.35 -9.95
N ASN A 323 3.82 5.09 -10.90
CA ASN A 323 3.02 5.97 -11.76
C ASN A 323 1.92 5.18 -12.50
N PHE A 324 2.26 4.07 -13.15
CA PHE A 324 1.26 3.23 -13.83
C PHE A 324 0.26 2.58 -12.86
N ASP A 325 0.73 2.11 -11.71
CA ASP A 325 -0.13 1.49 -10.69
C ASP A 325 -1.10 2.50 -10.07
N VAL A 326 -0.65 3.73 -9.76
CA VAL A 326 -1.51 4.81 -9.25
C VAL A 326 -2.59 5.15 -10.26
N GLU A 327 -2.25 5.25 -11.55
CA GLU A 327 -3.24 5.44 -12.60
C GLU A 327 -4.29 4.31 -12.62
N LYS A 328 -3.84 3.05 -12.51
CA LYS A 328 -4.72 1.86 -12.47
C LYS A 328 -5.61 1.84 -11.23
N PHE A 329 -5.05 2.10 -10.06
CA PHE A 329 -5.76 2.12 -8.79
C PHE A 329 -6.80 3.24 -8.78
N PHE A 330 -6.42 4.42 -9.25
CA PHE A 330 -7.30 5.57 -9.33
C PHE A 330 -8.47 5.34 -10.28
N LYS A 331 -8.23 4.77 -11.47
CA LYS A 331 -9.31 4.38 -12.40
C LYS A 331 -10.30 3.41 -11.73
N LYS A 332 -9.81 2.42 -10.98
CA LYS A 332 -10.68 1.49 -10.25
C LYS A 332 -11.47 2.21 -9.15
N ALA A 333 -10.84 3.05 -8.34
CA ALA A 333 -11.54 3.81 -7.30
C ALA A 333 -12.70 4.65 -7.89
N VAL A 334 -12.45 5.34 -9.00
CA VAL A 334 -13.47 6.12 -9.72
C VAL A 334 -14.58 5.21 -10.26
N GLN A 335 -14.24 4.06 -10.85
CA GLN A 335 -15.23 3.07 -11.34
C GLN A 335 -16.15 2.54 -10.24
N TYR A 336 -15.63 2.36 -9.03
CA TYR A 336 -16.39 1.89 -7.87
C TYR A 336 -17.05 3.03 -7.07
N ASN A 337 -16.91 4.29 -7.49
CA ASN A 337 -17.44 5.49 -6.83
C ASN A 337 -16.88 5.70 -5.41
N GLU A 338 -15.61 5.35 -5.18
CA GLU A 338 -14.92 5.45 -3.89
C GLU A 338 -14.13 6.77 -3.81
N ASP A 339 -14.84 7.90 -3.62
CA ASP A 339 -14.26 9.24 -3.64
C ASP A 339 -13.17 9.41 -2.56
N GLU A 340 -13.39 8.92 -1.34
CA GLU A 340 -12.39 8.99 -0.26
C GLU A 340 -11.06 8.28 -0.60
N ILE A 341 -11.14 7.19 -1.37
CA ILE A 341 -9.96 6.47 -1.84
C ILE A 341 -9.25 7.26 -2.94
N CYS A 342 -10.00 7.96 -3.80
CA CYS A 342 -9.44 8.88 -4.78
C CYS A 342 -8.68 10.02 -4.08
N GLU A 343 -9.24 10.60 -3.03
CA GLU A 343 -8.58 11.64 -2.25
C GLU A 343 -7.28 11.13 -1.62
N LEU A 344 -7.32 9.95 -1.00
CA LEU A 344 -6.14 9.32 -0.40
C LEU A 344 -5.03 9.07 -1.43
N LEU A 345 -5.39 8.55 -2.62
CA LEU A 345 -4.44 8.29 -3.70
C LEU A 345 -3.75 9.58 -4.16
N ILE A 346 -4.51 10.66 -4.38
CA ILE A 346 -3.95 11.96 -4.77
C ILE A 346 -3.03 12.49 -3.67
N ASN A 347 -3.46 12.47 -2.40
CA ASN A 347 -2.67 13.00 -1.28
C ASN A 347 -1.36 12.24 -1.04
N ASN A 348 -1.41 10.91 -1.10
CA ASN A 348 -0.22 10.08 -0.99
C ASN A 348 0.72 10.29 -2.19
N TYR A 349 0.16 10.44 -3.39
CA TYR A 349 0.94 10.73 -4.59
C TYR A 349 1.58 12.13 -4.56
N ILE A 350 0.90 13.15 -4.03
CA ILE A 350 1.50 14.48 -3.80
C ILE A 350 2.75 14.37 -2.93
N SER A 351 2.63 13.65 -1.82
CA SER A 351 3.74 13.46 -0.88
C SER A 351 4.90 12.72 -1.55
N PHE A 352 4.60 11.66 -2.30
CA PHE A 352 5.60 10.84 -2.97
C PHE A 352 6.29 11.60 -4.10
N ALA A 353 5.50 12.21 -4.99
CA ALA A 353 5.98 13.05 -6.08
C ALA A 353 6.92 14.14 -5.54
N GLY A 354 6.53 14.81 -4.46
CA GLY A 354 7.33 15.86 -3.85
C GLY A 354 8.70 15.39 -3.36
N LYS A 355 8.80 14.19 -2.77
CA LYS A 355 10.09 13.59 -2.40
C LYS A 355 10.87 13.13 -3.63
N SER A 356 10.21 12.45 -4.57
CA SER A 356 10.84 11.87 -5.75
C SER A 356 11.49 12.92 -6.65
N ILE A 357 10.82 14.05 -6.88
CA ILE A 357 11.34 15.17 -7.68
C ILE A 357 12.66 15.70 -7.11
N VAL A 358 12.78 15.78 -5.78
CA VAL A 358 14.00 16.29 -5.12
C VAL A 358 15.10 15.22 -5.11
N LYS A 359 14.75 13.98 -4.77
CA LYS A 359 15.70 12.86 -4.63
C LYS A 359 16.29 12.43 -5.98
N LEU A 360 15.46 12.32 -7.02
CA LEU A 360 15.82 11.83 -8.35
C LEU A 360 16.23 12.95 -9.31
N TYR A 361 16.40 14.18 -8.82
CA TYR A 361 16.83 15.28 -9.68
C TYR A 361 18.27 15.03 -10.18
N PRO A 362 18.51 15.08 -11.51
CA PRO A 362 19.84 14.83 -12.07
C PRO A 362 20.84 15.92 -11.65
N LYS A 363 21.94 15.51 -11.01
CA LYS A 363 22.98 16.43 -10.53
C LYS A 363 23.69 17.12 -11.71
N GLY A 364 23.89 18.42 -11.62
CA GLY A 364 24.64 19.20 -12.61
C GLY A 364 23.89 19.52 -13.90
N LEU A 365 22.59 19.20 -13.99
CA LEU A 365 21.78 19.51 -15.17
C LEU A 365 21.41 21.01 -15.19
N GLU A 366 22.01 21.76 -16.11
CA GLU A 366 21.78 23.20 -16.27
C GLU A 366 21.23 23.55 -17.65
N TYR A 367 20.16 24.34 -17.67
CA TYR A 367 19.55 24.78 -18.91
C TYR A 367 20.42 25.79 -19.65
N SER A 368 20.74 25.45 -20.90
CA SER A 368 21.23 26.37 -21.91
C SER A 368 20.48 26.14 -23.23
N LYS A 369 20.34 27.18 -24.06
CA LYS A 369 19.61 27.06 -25.34
C LYS A 369 20.17 25.95 -26.24
N ASN A 370 21.49 25.75 -26.22
CA ASN A 370 22.16 24.74 -27.05
C ASN A 370 21.95 23.31 -26.55
N LYS A 371 21.55 23.14 -25.28
CA LYS A 371 21.29 21.84 -24.65
C LYS A 371 19.81 21.60 -24.36
N HIS A 372 18.91 22.29 -25.07
CA HIS A 372 17.48 22.26 -24.78
C HIS A 372 16.93 20.83 -24.71
N PHE A 373 17.13 20.03 -25.76
CA PHE A 373 16.61 18.65 -25.81
C PHE A 373 17.25 17.72 -24.78
N GLU A 374 18.57 17.83 -24.56
CA GLU A 374 19.30 17.08 -23.54
C GLU A 374 18.73 17.35 -22.14
N VAL A 375 18.50 18.62 -21.81
CA VAL A 375 17.97 19.04 -20.52
C VAL A 375 16.51 18.61 -20.36
N ILE A 376 15.68 18.75 -21.38
CA ILE A 376 14.28 18.30 -21.32
C ILE A 376 14.20 16.78 -21.13
N PHE A 377 15.03 16.00 -21.82
CA PHE A 377 15.09 14.55 -21.66
C PHE A 377 15.63 14.15 -20.27
N GLY A 378 16.69 14.81 -19.79
CA GLY A 378 17.24 14.59 -18.47
C GLY A 378 16.27 14.90 -17.33
N LEU A 379 15.33 15.83 -17.54
CA LEU A 379 14.28 16.18 -16.58
C LEU A 379 13.09 15.20 -16.57
N GLY A 380 13.17 14.04 -17.24
CA GLY A 380 12.10 13.04 -17.29
C GLY A 380 11.52 12.68 -15.92
N ALA A 381 12.39 12.35 -14.95
CA ALA A 381 11.99 12.02 -13.57
C ALA A 381 11.30 13.19 -12.83
N THR A 382 11.51 14.44 -13.29
CA THR A 382 10.81 15.62 -12.76
C THR A 382 9.47 15.85 -13.46
N PHE A 383 9.36 15.58 -14.77
CA PHE A 383 8.14 15.85 -15.54
C PHE A 383 7.09 14.76 -15.45
N GLU A 384 7.48 13.52 -15.19
CA GLU A 384 6.54 12.40 -15.11
C GLU A 384 5.55 12.50 -13.96
N PRO A 385 5.96 12.88 -12.73
CA PRO A 385 4.98 13.14 -11.67
C PRO A 385 3.99 14.24 -12.03
N LEU A 386 4.46 15.29 -12.71
CA LEU A 386 3.60 16.39 -13.16
C LEU A 386 2.59 15.93 -14.21
N LYS A 387 3.03 15.08 -15.14
CA LYS A 387 2.17 14.45 -16.15
C LYS A 387 1.12 13.54 -15.51
N MET A 388 1.47 12.84 -14.43
CA MET A 388 0.51 11.98 -13.74
C MET A 388 -0.63 12.78 -13.12
N PHE A 389 -0.38 13.93 -12.48
CA PHE A 389 -1.46 14.80 -11.99
C PHE A 389 -2.41 15.21 -13.12
N ALA A 390 -1.89 15.49 -14.32
CA ALA A 390 -2.72 15.76 -15.49
C ALA A 390 -3.61 14.57 -15.86
N LYS A 391 -3.06 13.36 -15.88
CA LYS A 391 -3.83 12.13 -16.13
C LYS A 391 -4.90 11.89 -15.08
N LEU A 392 -4.60 12.11 -13.79
CA LEU A 392 -5.58 11.96 -12.71
C LEU A 392 -6.74 12.94 -12.89
N ALA A 393 -6.47 14.19 -13.26
CA ALA A 393 -7.50 15.16 -13.58
C ALA A 393 -8.34 14.74 -14.80
N ASP A 394 -7.69 14.22 -15.85
CA ASP A 394 -8.40 13.71 -17.03
C ASP A 394 -9.35 12.57 -16.67
N ILE A 395 -8.91 11.65 -15.80
CA ILE A 395 -9.76 10.56 -15.30
C ILE A 395 -10.95 11.13 -14.49
N LEU A 396 -10.70 12.09 -13.59
CA LEU A 396 -11.77 12.71 -12.80
C LEU A 396 -12.83 13.37 -13.69
N PHE A 397 -12.39 14.23 -14.61
CA PHE A 397 -13.29 15.02 -15.44
C PHE A 397 -14.03 14.17 -16.48
N ALA A 398 -13.38 13.14 -17.03
CA ALA A 398 -14.04 12.18 -17.91
C ALA A 398 -15.14 11.37 -17.22
N ASN A 399 -15.13 11.27 -15.89
CA ASN A 399 -16.14 10.61 -15.07
C ASN A 399 -17.01 11.59 -14.28
N GLU A 400 -17.04 12.87 -14.68
CA GLU A 400 -17.85 13.94 -14.07
C GLU A 400 -17.56 14.21 -12.58
N ARG A 401 -16.42 13.73 -12.05
CA ARG A 401 -15.97 13.92 -10.65
C ARG A 401 -15.26 15.27 -10.45
N TYR A 402 -15.88 16.36 -10.92
CA TYR A 402 -15.25 17.70 -10.90
C TYR A 402 -15.02 18.25 -9.48
N SER A 403 -15.81 17.81 -8.49
CA SER A 403 -15.64 18.23 -7.08
C SER A 403 -14.26 17.88 -6.52
N LEU A 404 -13.63 16.81 -7.01
CA LEU A 404 -12.28 16.38 -6.59
C LEU A 404 -11.16 17.12 -7.34
N GLY A 405 -11.48 17.94 -8.35
CA GLY A 405 -10.49 18.65 -9.18
C GLY A 405 -9.58 19.57 -8.37
N HIS A 406 -10.11 20.17 -7.29
CA HIS A 406 -9.34 21.03 -6.38
C HIS A 406 -8.13 20.32 -5.76
N LEU A 407 -8.19 19.00 -5.55
CA LEU A 407 -7.06 18.22 -5.04
C LEU A 407 -5.88 18.20 -6.02
N VAL A 408 -6.16 18.09 -7.32
CA VAL A 408 -5.12 18.18 -8.36
C VAL A 408 -4.57 19.61 -8.46
N PHE A 409 -5.42 20.62 -8.35
CA PHE A 409 -4.96 22.02 -8.33
C PHE A 409 -4.04 22.31 -7.12
N ASN A 410 -4.39 21.81 -5.95
CA ASN A 410 -3.55 21.86 -4.75
C ASN A 410 -2.24 21.04 -4.90
N ALA A 411 -2.28 19.92 -5.63
CA ALA A 411 -1.09 19.15 -5.96
C ALA A 411 -0.08 19.99 -6.75
N PHE A 412 -0.53 20.69 -7.79
CA PHE A 412 0.36 21.55 -8.56
C PHE A 412 0.98 22.67 -7.73
N GLN A 413 0.20 23.30 -6.85
CA GLN A 413 0.72 24.29 -5.92
C GLN A 413 1.80 23.68 -4.99
N SER A 414 1.58 22.46 -4.50
CA SER A 414 2.58 21.74 -3.69
C SER A 414 3.87 21.47 -4.48
N MET A 415 3.75 21.10 -5.75
CA MET A 415 4.91 20.88 -6.63
C MET A 415 5.69 22.17 -6.91
N GLU A 416 5.03 23.33 -6.99
CA GLU A 416 5.73 24.63 -7.12
C GLU A 416 6.72 24.84 -5.98
N TYR A 417 6.34 24.50 -4.75
CA TYR A 417 7.23 24.60 -3.59
C TYR A 417 8.41 23.64 -3.69
N LYS A 418 8.18 22.41 -4.15
CA LYS A 418 9.24 21.40 -4.35
C LYS A 418 10.22 21.76 -5.46
N ILE A 419 9.77 22.43 -6.52
CA ILE A 419 10.66 22.94 -7.56
C ILE A 419 11.60 24.04 -7.02
N PHE A 420 11.17 24.84 -6.02
CA PHE A 420 12.08 25.80 -5.38
C PHE A 420 13.21 25.11 -4.61
N GLU A 421 12.95 23.96 -3.99
CA GLU A 421 13.93 23.17 -3.20
C GLU A 421 15.05 22.58 -4.08
N LEU A 422 14.83 22.44 -5.40
CA LEU A 422 15.84 21.91 -6.31
C LEU A 422 17.11 22.76 -6.33
N ASN A 423 18.28 22.12 -6.19
CA ASN A 423 19.56 22.80 -6.27
C ASN A 423 20.02 22.93 -7.75
N THR A 424 19.45 23.89 -8.48
CA THR A 424 19.76 24.15 -9.89
C THR A 424 19.58 25.63 -10.24
N THR A 425 20.01 26.01 -11.45
CA THR A 425 19.93 27.40 -11.94
C THR A 425 18.48 27.88 -12.06
N SER A 426 18.31 29.21 -11.96
CA SER A 426 17.04 29.87 -12.20
C SER A 426 16.46 29.58 -13.59
N ASN A 427 17.31 29.43 -14.61
CA ASN A 427 16.87 29.10 -15.96
C ASN A 427 16.28 27.70 -16.03
N THR A 428 16.92 26.69 -15.41
CA THR A 428 16.37 25.32 -15.37
C THR A 428 15.04 25.29 -14.62
N LYS A 429 14.96 25.97 -13.46
CA LYS A 429 13.70 26.09 -12.71
C LYS A 429 12.60 26.74 -13.56
N CYS A 430 12.92 27.79 -14.32
CA CYS A 430 11.95 28.47 -15.19
C CYS A 430 11.38 27.54 -16.27
N VAL A 431 12.19 26.63 -16.82
CA VAL A 431 11.71 25.59 -17.76
C VAL A 431 10.73 24.66 -17.06
N ILE A 432 11.07 24.16 -15.86
CA ILE A 432 10.21 23.25 -15.10
C ILE A 432 8.88 23.91 -14.72
N PHE A 433 8.92 25.15 -14.23
CA PHE A 433 7.72 25.92 -13.95
C PHE A 433 6.86 26.16 -15.20
N SER A 434 7.48 26.37 -16.36
CA SER A 434 6.74 26.59 -17.61
C SER A 434 6.00 25.32 -18.05
N VAL A 435 6.62 24.13 -17.90
CA VAL A 435 5.95 22.85 -18.15
C VAL A 435 4.79 22.64 -17.17
N LEU A 436 5.01 22.89 -15.88
CA LEU A 436 3.96 22.83 -14.86
C LEU A 436 2.80 23.78 -15.17
N HIS A 437 3.11 24.99 -15.62
CA HIS A 437 2.10 25.98 -16.01
C HIS A 437 1.24 25.50 -17.17
N ASN A 438 1.83 24.89 -18.20
CA ASN A 438 1.08 24.34 -19.32
C ASN A 438 0.13 23.24 -18.88
N TYR A 439 0.59 22.29 -18.04
CA TYR A 439 -0.32 21.27 -17.48
C TYR A 439 -1.47 21.90 -16.70
N LYS A 440 -1.18 22.87 -15.82
CA LYS A 440 -2.22 23.60 -15.08
C LYS A 440 -3.24 24.26 -16.01
N ARG A 441 -2.78 24.96 -17.05
CA ARG A 441 -3.65 25.64 -18.01
C ARG A 441 -4.54 24.64 -18.73
N ASP A 442 -3.96 23.61 -19.33
CA ASP A 442 -4.71 22.66 -20.15
C ASP A 442 -5.80 21.94 -19.33
N ILE A 443 -5.52 21.60 -18.07
CA ILE A 443 -6.49 20.98 -17.15
C ILE A 443 -7.55 22.00 -16.70
N TYR A 444 -7.13 23.21 -16.36
CA TYR A 444 -8.04 24.24 -15.88
C TYR A 444 -9.00 24.70 -16.97
N GLU A 445 -8.55 24.80 -18.22
CA GLU A 445 -9.40 25.06 -19.38
C GLU A 445 -10.53 24.03 -19.49
N ARG A 446 -10.22 22.74 -19.34
CA ARG A 446 -11.22 21.66 -19.31
C ARG A 446 -12.16 21.79 -18.12
N TYR A 447 -11.64 22.10 -16.93
CA TYR A 447 -12.47 22.32 -15.74
C TYR A 447 -13.48 23.46 -15.95
N LEU A 448 -13.08 24.55 -16.62
CA LEU A 448 -13.94 25.69 -16.91
C LEU A 448 -15.07 25.40 -17.89
N ASP A 449 -15.02 24.29 -18.61
CA ASP A 449 -16.12 23.82 -19.46
C ASP A 449 -17.16 22.98 -18.69
N SER A 450 -16.87 22.64 -17.44
CA SER A 450 -17.79 21.87 -16.58
C SER A 450 -18.89 22.73 -15.94
N PRO A 451 -20.06 22.15 -15.61
CA PRO A 451 -21.12 22.85 -14.90
C PRO A 451 -20.74 23.25 -13.46
N ASN A 452 -19.79 22.54 -12.84
CA ASN A 452 -19.32 22.87 -11.49
C ASN A 452 -18.41 24.11 -11.43
N SER A 453 -18.06 24.69 -12.58
CA SER A 453 -17.17 25.85 -12.68
C SER A 453 -17.89 27.19 -12.83
N ASP A 454 -19.21 27.23 -12.64
CA ASP A 454 -20.00 28.47 -12.66
C ASP A 454 -19.54 29.48 -11.59
N TYR A 455 -18.93 28.98 -10.51
CA TYR A 455 -18.24 29.79 -9.52
C TYR A 455 -16.86 29.19 -9.20
N ILE A 456 -15.82 30.01 -9.22
CA ILE A 456 -14.44 29.59 -8.93
C ILE A 456 -14.09 29.94 -7.48
N GLY A 457 -14.03 28.94 -6.61
CA GLY A 457 -13.53 29.12 -5.25
C GLY A 457 -12.01 29.29 -5.22
N TYR A 458 -11.48 29.79 -4.11
CA TYR A 458 -10.02 29.87 -3.92
C TYR A 458 -9.34 28.51 -4.09
N ALA A 459 -9.92 27.42 -3.60
CA ALA A 459 -9.36 26.08 -3.73
C ALA A 459 -9.24 25.62 -5.20
N ASP A 460 -10.17 26.05 -6.05
CA ASP A 460 -10.26 25.61 -7.44
C ASP A 460 -9.35 26.41 -8.39
N PHE A 461 -8.73 27.50 -7.92
CA PHE A 461 -7.87 28.34 -8.74
C PHE A 461 -6.38 28.00 -8.58
N PRO A 462 -5.68 27.45 -9.60
CA PRO A 462 -4.31 26.95 -9.45
C PRO A 462 -3.20 27.98 -9.75
N PHE A 463 -3.53 29.25 -10.02
CA PHE A 463 -2.55 30.27 -10.47
C PHE A 463 -2.29 31.35 -9.41
N LYS A 464 -1.77 30.95 -8.24
CA LYS A 464 -1.67 31.80 -7.04
C LYS A 464 -0.29 32.42 -6.74
N ASN A 465 0.78 31.92 -7.37
CA ASN A 465 2.16 32.17 -6.94
C ASN A 465 3.05 32.82 -8.02
N GLY A 466 2.45 33.43 -9.05
CA GLY A 466 3.15 33.96 -10.22
C GLY A 466 4.23 35.00 -9.89
N ALA A 467 3.95 36.03 -9.07
CA ALA A 467 4.97 37.04 -8.77
C ALA A 467 6.01 36.54 -7.76
N HIS A 468 5.62 35.66 -6.84
CA HIS A 468 6.57 35.00 -5.93
C HIS A 468 7.56 34.08 -6.70
N ILE A 469 7.10 33.31 -7.69
CA ILE A 469 7.98 32.53 -8.58
C ILE A 469 8.91 33.47 -9.36
N ARG A 470 8.39 34.58 -9.88
CA ARG A 470 9.21 35.57 -10.59
C ARG A 470 10.30 36.16 -9.71
N GLU A 471 10.01 36.46 -8.46
CA GLU A 471 11.00 36.98 -7.51
C GLU A 471 12.16 36.00 -7.35
N LYS A 472 11.87 34.74 -7.03
CA LYS A 472 12.90 33.75 -6.69
C LYS A 472 13.67 33.22 -7.89
N VAL A 473 13.01 33.09 -9.04
CA VAL A 473 13.52 32.35 -10.21
C VAL A 473 13.70 33.23 -11.44
N LYS A 474 13.30 34.49 -11.38
CA LYS A 474 13.37 35.44 -12.51
C LYS A 474 12.57 35.02 -13.76
N CYS A 475 11.62 34.12 -13.60
CA CYS A 475 10.78 33.59 -14.67
C CYS A 475 9.52 34.45 -14.89
N ASN A 476 9.42 35.15 -16.02
CA ASN A 476 8.25 35.97 -16.36
C ASN A 476 7.04 35.15 -16.84
N SER A 477 7.28 34.00 -17.47
CA SER A 477 6.24 33.23 -18.19
C SER A 477 5.07 32.85 -17.29
N ILE A 478 5.33 32.51 -16.03
CA ILE A 478 4.31 32.04 -15.09
C ILE A 478 3.31 33.14 -14.74
N TYR A 479 3.79 34.36 -14.48
CA TYR A 479 2.94 35.50 -14.20
C TYR A 479 2.18 35.95 -15.46
N LEU A 480 2.84 35.93 -16.63
CA LEU A 480 2.16 36.23 -17.89
C LEU A 480 1.04 35.24 -18.18
N GLY A 481 1.26 33.96 -17.88
CA GLY A 481 0.25 32.92 -17.98
C GLY A 481 -0.94 33.15 -17.04
N LEU A 482 -0.75 33.68 -15.83
CA LEU A 482 -1.87 34.14 -14.98
C LEU A 482 -2.73 35.17 -15.70
N LEU A 483 -2.12 36.15 -16.39
CA LEU A 483 -2.86 37.16 -17.14
C LEU A 483 -3.60 36.58 -18.37
N GLU A 484 -3.10 35.49 -18.96
CA GLU A 484 -3.80 34.74 -20.00
C GLU A 484 -5.04 34.02 -19.44
N ILE A 485 -4.93 33.42 -18.25
CA ILE A 485 -6.06 32.79 -17.57
C ILE A 485 -7.13 33.83 -17.20
N VAL A 486 -6.75 35.04 -16.80
CA VAL A 486 -7.69 36.13 -16.55
C VAL A 486 -8.49 36.49 -17.81
N ASP A 487 -7.83 36.59 -18.97
CA ASP A 487 -8.50 36.82 -20.26
C ASP A 487 -9.48 35.68 -20.58
N LEU A 488 -9.06 34.43 -20.38
CA LEU A 488 -9.89 33.25 -20.61
C LEU A 488 -11.15 33.28 -19.73
N LEU A 489 -10.99 33.51 -18.43
CA LEU A 489 -12.09 33.60 -17.47
C LEU A 489 -13.06 34.72 -17.82
N PHE A 490 -12.53 35.88 -18.23
CA PHE A 490 -13.36 36.98 -18.69
C PHE A 490 -14.17 36.59 -19.94
N SER A 491 -13.53 35.95 -20.92
CA SER A 491 -14.19 35.51 -22.16
C SER A 491 -15.30 34.48 -21.93
N LYS A 492 -15.15 33.63 -20.91
CA LYS A 492 -16.15 32.64 -20.49
C LYS A 492 -17.19 33.18 -19.50
N ASN A 493 -17.14 34.49 -19.15
CA ASN A 493 -17.97 35.12 -18.13
C ASN A 493 -17.85 34.48 -16.72
N LYS A 494 -16.66 33.97 -16.38
CA LYS A 494 -16.36 33.29 -15.10
C LYS A 494 -15.38 34.07 -14.20
N LEU A 495 -14.87 35.22 -14.65
CA LEU A 495 -13.92 36.04 -13.88
C LEU A 495 -14.58 36.67 -12.65
N ASN A 496 -14.29 36.14 -11.46
CA ASN A 496 -14.91 36.58 -10.20
C ASN A 496 -13.95 37.34 -9.26
N ASN A 497 -14.45 37.71 -8.08
CA ASN A 497 -13.73 38.50 -7.08
C ASN A 497 -12.50 37.76 -6.51
N VAL A 498 -12.56 36.43 -6.37
CA VAL A 498 -11.45 35.60 -5.88
C VAL A 498 -10.24 35.75 -6.79
N VAL A 499 -10.42 35.57 -8.10
CA VAL A 499 -9.33 35.69 -9.08
C VAL A 499 -8.78 37.11 -9.13
N LEU A 500 -9.67 38.12 -9.13
CA LEU A 500 -9.23 39.51 -9.09
C LEU A 500 -8.43 39.84 -7.82
N ASN A 501 -8.84 39.31 -6.66
CA ASN A 501 -8.12 39.51 -5.41
C ASN A 501 -6.71 38.92 -5.46
N ILE A 502 -6.54 37.76 -6.10
CA ILE A 502 -5.22 37.15 -6.30
C ILE A 502 -4.37 38.02 -7.21
N VAL A 503 -4.90 38.49 -8.35
CA VAL A 503 -4.19 39.41 -9.24
C VAL A 503 -3.76 40.67 -8.50
N LYS A 504 -4.67 41.25 -7.70
CA LYS A 504 -4.40 42.42 -6.85
C LYS A 504 -3.29 42.14 -5.83
N ALA A 505 -3.34 41.01 -5.12
CA ALA A 505 -2.31 40.62 -4.16
C ALA A 505 -0.93 40.49 -4.82
N GLU A 506 -0.86 39.85 -6.00
CA GLU A 506 0.37 39.72 -6.78
C GLU A 506 0.89 41.09 -7.26
N MET A 507 -0.01 42.02 -7.62
CA MET A 507 0.35 43.40 -7.95
C MET A 507 0.94 44.15 -6.75
N PHE A 508 0.38 44.00 -5.54
CA PHE A 508 0.96 44.58 -4.33
C PHE A 508 2.35 44.02 -4.03
N LEU A 509 2.54 42.71 -4.17
CA LEU A 509 3.83 42.07 -3.98
C LEU A 509 4.90 42.61 -4.95
N MET A 510 4.51 42.94 -6.18
CA MET A 510 5.41 43.58 -7.14
C MET A 510 5.64 45.07 -6.83
N ALA A 511 4.60 45.79 -6.39
CA ALA A 511 4.66 47.21 -6.05
C ALA A 511 5.49 47.53 -4.80
N GLY A 512 5.65 46.57 -3.88
CA GLY A 512 6.40 46.73 -2.63
C GLY A 512 7.92 46.52 -2.70
N LYS A 513 8.48 46.19 -3.87
CA LYS A 513 9.89 45.78 -4.00
C LYS A 513 10.78 46.86 -4.63
N LYS A 514 11.98 47.03 -4.07
CA LYS A 514 12.99 48.02 -4.51
C LYS A 514 13.60 47.72 -5.89
N ASP A 515 13.75 46.44 -6.24
CA ASP A 515 14.13 46.00 -7.59
C ASP A 515 12.87 45.93 -8.47
N PHE A 516 12.37 47.11 -8.84
CA PHE A 516 11.19 47.28 -9.66
C PHE A 516 11.35 46.56 -11.01
N ASN A 517 10.49 45.57 -11.29
CA ASN A 517 10.31 45.10 -12.67
C ASN A 517 9.03 45.70 -13.24
N ASN A 518 9.13 46.98 -13.65
CA ASN A 518 8.02 47.78 -14.20
C ASN A 518 7.23 47.04 -15.28
N ILE A 519 7.88 46.18 -16.07
CA ILE A 519 7.29 45.51 -17.25
C ILE A 519 6.08 44.64 -16.90
N LEU A 520 6.13 43.85 -15.82
CA LEU A 520 5.02 42.95 -15.48
C LEU A 520 3.84 43.71 -14.91
N LEU A 521 4.09 44.68 -14.02
CA LEU A 521 3.03 45.53 -13.49
C LEU A 521 2.38 46.36 -14.62
N ASP A 522 3.20 46.85 -15.56
CA ASP A 522 2.72 47.53 -16.76
C ASP A 522 1.77 46.68 -17.58
N ARG A 523 2.16 45.42 -17.83
CA ARG A 523 1.32 44.46 -18.56
C ARG A 523 0.02 44.18 -17.82
N THR A 524 0.04 44.12 -16.50
CA THR A 524 -1.18 43.96 -15.71
C THR A 524 -2.08 45.19 -15.79
N ILE A 525 -1.53 46.39 -15.71
CA ILE A 525 -2.30 47.64 -15.85
C ILE A 525 -2.98 47.70 -17.23
N GLU A 526 -2.22 47.42 -18.31
CA GLU A 526 -2.79 47.36 -19.66
C GLU A 526 -3.82 46.24 -19.82
N LYS A 527 -3.65 45.11 -19.12
CA LYS A 527 -4.64 44.03 -19.09
C LYS A 527 -5.95 44.49 -18.47
N LEU A 528 -5.91 45.09 -17.27
CA LEU A 528 -7.12 45.57 -16.58
C LEU A 528 -7.83 46.65 -17.39
N LYS A 529 -7.07 47.54 -18.06
CA LYS A 529 -7.60 48.53 -19.01
C LYS A 529 -8.27 47.89 -20.23
N LYS A 530 -7.68 46.82 -20.78
CA LYS A 530 -8.26 46.09 -21.92
C LYS A 530 -9.59 45.46 -21.52
N LEU A 531 -9.66 44.83 -20.34
CA LEU A 531 -10.88 44.22 -19.82
C LEU A 531 -11.97 45.25 -19.59
N SER A 532 -11.64 46.40 -18.97
CA SER A 532 -12.63 47.45 -18.71
C SER A 532 -13.26 48.00 -20.01
N LYS A 533 -12.47 48.14 -21.07
CA LYS A 533 -12.97 48.56 -22.40
C LYS A 533 -13.90 47.56 -23.07
N GLN A 534 -13.85 46.29 -22.68
CA GLN A 534 -14.72 45.24 -23.22
C GLN A 534 -16.08 45.19 -22.52
N ILE A 535 -16.27 45.95 -21.45
CA ILE A 535 -17.52 46.01 -20.69
C ILE A 535 -18.31 47.24 -21.15
N SER A 536 -19.49 46.99 -21.69
CA SER A 536 -20.40 47.98 -22.27
C SER A 536 -21.58 48.26 -21.35
N LYS A 537 -22.34 49.31 -21.70
CA LYS A 537 -23.56 49.71 -20.97
C LYS A 537 -24.67 48.64 -20.96
N ASN A 538 -24.66 47.77 -21.97
CA ASN A 538 -25.70 46.76 -22.17
C ASN A 538 -25.30 45.39 -21.60
N ASP A 539 -24.10 45.27 -21.03
CA ASP A 539 -23.65 44.05 -20.39
C ASP A 539 -24.41 43.76 -19.09
N SER A 540 -24.31 42.51 -18.62
CA SER A 540 -24.97 42.04 -17.41
C SER A 540 -24.54 42.81 -16.15
N ASP A 541 -25.40 42.79 -15.13
CA ASP A 541 -25.12 43.41 -13.83
C ASP A 541 -23.83 42.85 -13.22
N TYR A 542 -23.55 41.57 -13.42
CA TYR A 542 -22.28 40.92 -13.06
C TYR A 542 -21.05 41.59 -13.70
N LYS A 543 -21.09 41.88 -15.01
CA LYS A 543 -19.96 42.54 -15.69
C LYS A 543 -19.81 44.00 -15.27
N LYS A 544 -20.92 44.68 -14.96
CA LYS A 544 -20.89 46.05 -14.42
C LYS A 544 -20.26 46.09 -13.04
N ASP A 545 -20.59 45.13 -12.18
CA ASP A 545 -19.95 44.95 -10.88
C ASP A 545 -18.44 44.64 -11.01
N LEU A 546 -18.08 43.75 -11.94
CA LEU A 546 -16.68 43.46 -12.26
C LEU A 546 -15.91 44.73 -12.69
N TYR A 547 -16.52 45.57 -13.52
CA TYR A 547 -15.93 46.82 -13.97
C TYR A 547 -15.63 47.78 -12.80
N LEU A 548 -16.56 47.93 -11.84
CA LEU A 548 -16.36 48.73 -10.63
C LEU A 548 -15.23 48.17 -9.77
N LYS A 549 -15.11 46.84 -9.67
CA LYS A 549 -14.03 46.17 -8.93
C LYS A 549 -12.66 46.39 -9.56
N LEU A 550 -12.56 46.32 -10.89
CA LEU A 550 -11.32 46.59 -11.62
C LEU A 550 -10.79 48.00 -11.33
N GLU A 551 -11.68 49.00 -11.35
CA GLU A 551 -11.33 50.38 -10.99
C GLU A 551 -10.87 50.48 -9.53
N LYS A 552 -11.68 50.00 -8.59
CA LYS A 552 -11.40 50.01 -7.15
C LYS A 552 -10.02 49.41 -6.85
N TYR A 553 -9.66 48.33 -7.54
CA TYR A 553 -8.38 47.64 -7.35
C TYR A 553 -7.21 48.43 -7.91
N LEU A 554 -7.37 49.04 -9.09
CA LEU A 554 -6.35 49.95 -9.65
C LEU A 554 -6.10 51.15 -8.74
N SER A 555 -7.14 51.70 -8.10
CA SER A 555 -7.00 52.78 -7.11
C SER A 555 -6.16 52.34 -5.91
N TYR A 556 -6.42 51.15 -5.36
CA TYR A 556 -5.60 50.62 -4.26
C TYR A 556 -4.12 50.40 -4.65
N ILE A 557 -3.87 49.93 -5.87
CA ILE A 557 -2.50 49.81 -6.38
C ILE A 557 -1.86 51.19 -6.54
N GLN A 558 -2.59 52.20 -7.02
CA GLN A 558 -2.09 53.57 -7.13
C GLN A 558 -1.64 54.12 -5.77
N GLU A 559 -2.46 53.94 -4.73
CA GLU A 559 -2.14 54.35 -3.37
C GLU A 559 -0.89 53.64 -2.85
N SER A 560 -0.77 52.33 -3.06
CA SER A 560 0.42 51.57 -2.65
C SER A 560 1.68 52.01 -3.39
N LEU A 561 1.60 52.28 -4.69
CA LEU A 561 2.74 52.80 -5.46
C LEU A 561 3.18 54.18 -4.95
N LYS A 562 2.24 55.06 -4.61
CA LYS A 562 2.52 56.36 -3.99
C LYS A 562 3.19 56.19 -2.63
N ALA A 563 2.67 55.32 -1.77
CA ALA A 563 3.23 55.04 -0.45
C ALA A 563 4.65 54.47 -0.52
N ASN A 564 4.91 53.58 -1.49
CA ASN A 564 6.21 52.94 -1.69
C ASN A 564 7.20 53.80 -2.51
N LYS A 565 6.84 55.05 -2.87
CA LYS A 565 7.66 55.96 -3.69
C LYS A 565 8.13 55.33 -5.00
N ALA A 566 7.24 54.61 -5.68
CA ALA A 566 7.50 54.01 -6.99
C ALA A 566 7.79 55.07 -8.08
N PRO A 567 8.36 54.69 -9.24
CA PRO A 567 8.64 55.61 -10.33
C PRO A 567 7.41 56.42 -10.76
N LYS A 568 7.57 57.74 -10.95
CA LYS A 568 6.48 58.66 -11.33
C LYS A 568 5.73 58.21 -12.59
N GLU A 569 6.47 57.71 -13.58
CA GLU A 569 5.91 57.20 -14.85
C GLU A 569 4.83 56.13 -14.64
N LEU A 570 5.04 55.24 -13.66
CA LEU A 570 4.12 54.14 -13.36
C LEU A 570 2.88 54.64 -12.63
N ILE A 571 3.05 55.59 -11.69
CA ILE A 571 1.95 56.25 -10.98
C ILE A 571 1.06 57.01 -11.97
N GLU A 572 1.68 57.80 -12.85
CA GLU A 572 0.99 58.56 -13.91
C GLU A 572 0.26 57.62 -14.89
N LYS A 573 0.82 56.45 -15.18
CA LYS A 573 0.16 55.47 -16.05
C LYS A 573 -1.06 54.82 -15.41
N VAL A 574 -0.99 54.49 -14.12
CA VAL A 574 -2.17 54.03 -13.38
C VAL A 574 -3.23 55.12 -13.35
N GLU A 575 -2.84 56.38 -13.10
CA GLU A 575 -3.74 57.53 -13.13
C GLU A 575 -4.41 57.73 -14.49
N LYS A 576 -3.63 57.72 -15.58
CA LYS A 576 -4.16 57.75 -16.95
C LYS A 576 -5.10 56.58 -17.23
N THR A 577 -4.86 55.42 -16.64
CA THR A 577 -5.71 54.24 -16.80
C THR A 577 -7.02 54.38 -16.04
N LEU A 578 -6.98 54.84 -14.78
CA LEU A 578 -8.16 55.15 -13.97
C LEU A 578 -9.05 56.18 -14.67
N ASN A 579 -8.47 57.21 -15.29
CA ASN A 579 -9.23 58.21 -16.05
C ASN A 579 -9.97 57.64 -17.27
N THR A 580 -9.64 56.43 -17.74
CA THR A 580 -10.40 55.76 -18.81
C THR A 580 -11.67 55.07 -18.31
N PHE A 581 -11.85 54.91 -16.99
CA PHE A 581 -13.04 54.32 -16.41
C PHE A 581 -14.17 55.35 -16.34
N ASN A 582 -14.91 55.53 -17.43
CA ASN A 582 -15.91 56.58 -17.61
C ASN A 582 -17.38 56.15 -17.33
N HIS A 583 -17.60 54.92 -16.84
CA HIS A 583 -18.95 54.38 -16.60
C HIS A 583 -19.29 54.13 -15.11
N ASN A 584 -18.41 54.50 -14.18
CA ASN A 584 -18.48 54.07 -12.77
C ASN A 584 -19.74 54.58 -12.08
N GLU A 585 -19.96 55.90 -12.09
CA GLU A 585 -21.16 56.51 -11.47
C GLU A 585 -22.46 55.96 -12.04
N ARG A 586 -22.46 55.66 -13.34
CA ARG A 586 -23.63 55.10 -14.03
C ARG A 586 -23.88 53.66 -13.60
N PHE A 587 -22.86 52.81 -13.62
CA PHE A 587 -23.00 51.41 -13.24
C PHE A 587 -23.36 51.28 -11.76
N GLN A 588 -22.77 52.09 -10.88
CA GLN A 588 -23.13 52.13 -9.46
C GLN A 588 -24.62 52.43 -9.28
N LYS A 589 -25.13 53.51 -9.89
CA LYS A 589 -26.56 53.87 -9.83
C LYS A 589 -27.49 52.79 -10.41
N GLU A 590 -27.08 52.14 -11.50
CA GLU A 590 -27.86 51.07 -12.13
C GLU A 590 -27.96 49.82 -11.23
N LEU A 591 -26.86 49.43 -10.59
CA LEU A 591 -26.81 48.29 -9.67
C LEU A 591 -27.58 48.57 -8.37
N ASP A 592 -27.38 49.75 -7.79
CA ASP A 592 -28.08 50.19 -6.57
C ASP A 592 -29.60 50.21 -6.78
N LYS A 593 -30.06 50.74 -7.93
CA LYS A 593 -31.49 50.78 -8.28
C LYS A 593 -32.11 49.39 -8.39
N LYS A 594 -31.33 48.39 -8.80
CA LYS A 594 -31.78 47.00 -8.92
C LYS A 594 -31.64 46.20 -7.62
N GLY A 595 -31.05 46.80 -6.56
CA GLY A 595 -30.72 46.08 -5.33
C GLY A 595 -29.70 44.97 -5.55
N PHE A 596 -28.82 45.10 -6.56
CA PHE A 596 -27.80 44.08 -6.84
C PHE A 596 -26.77 44.05 -5.71
N VAL A 597 -26.61 42.87 -5.09
CA VAL A 597 -25.62 42.66 -4.03
C VAL A 597 -24.30 42.26 -4.68
N SER A 598 -23.29 43.12 -4.54
CA SER A 598 -21.93 42.84 -5.03
C SER A 598 -21.32 41.65 -4.30
N ASP A 599 -20.64 40.77 -5.04
CA ASP A 599 -19.89 39.66 -4.45
C ASP A 599 -18.58 40.17 -3.82
N GLU A 600 -18.58 40.48 -2.52
CA GLU A 600 -17.39 40.94 -1.80
C GLU A 600 -16.54 39.81 -1.20
N ARG A 601 -16.87 38.53 -1.45
CA ARG A 601 -16.17 37.41 -0.82
C ARG A 601 -14.67 37.43 -1.13
N ILE A 602 -13.87 37.26 -0.08
CA ILE A 602 -12.40 37.28 -0.15
C ILE A 602 -11.85 35.87 -0.47
N THR A 603 -12.63 34.82 -0.17
CA THR A 603 -12.28 33.38 -0.30
C THR A 603 -13.22 32.62 -1.22
#